data_AF-A0A3A8MN26-F1
#
_entry.id   AF-A0A3A8MN26-F1
#
_cell.length_a   1.000
_cell.length_b   1.000
_cell.length_c   1.000
_cell.angle_alpha   90.00
_cell.angle_beta   90.00
_cell.angle_gamma   90.00
#
_symmetry.space_group_name_H-M   'P 1'
#
loop_
_entity.id
_entity.type
_entity.pdbx_description
1 polymer ?
#
loop_
_entity_poly.entity_id
_entity_poly.type
_entity_poly.pdbx_seq_one_letter_code
_entity_poly.pdbx_strand_id
1 'polypeptide(L)' 'MSKSDKDHNHSNQNQPKKNIKIAFFINLIFSISEFFFGFLFNSVSIMSDAVHDLGDSISIGFAWFFQGYS' A
#
# COMPACT_ATOMS: atom_id res chain seq x y z
N MET A 1 46.29 0.22 11.29
CA MET A 1 45.46 -0.05 10.10
C MET A 1 44.05 -0.36 10.60
N SER A 2 43.16 0.64 10.63
CA SER A 2 41.84 0.53 11.28
C SER A 2 40.88 -0.27 10.40
N LYS A 3 40.28 -1.32 10.96
CA LYS A 3 39.01 -1.87 10.49
C LYS A 3 37.94 -0.79 10.63
N SER A 4 37.09 -0.67 9.63
CA SER A 4 35.86 0.12 9.68
C SER A 4 34.74 -0.86 9.36
N ASP A 5 34.24 -1.49 10.42
CA ASP A 5 32.99 -2.23 10.42
C ASP A 5 31.86 -1.20 10.27
N LYS A 6 31.09 -1.31 9.17
CA LYS A 6 29.85 -0.54 9.00
C LYS A 6 28.74 -1.30 9.70
N ASP A 7 28.54 -1.00 10.97
CA ASP A 7 27.32 -1.32 11.68
C ASP A 7 26.15 -0.56 11.04
N HIS A 8 25.30 -1.29 10.29
CA HIS A 8 24.00 -0.80 9.86
C HIS A 8 23.06 -0.75 11.06
N ASN A 9 23.17 0.33 11.83
CA ASN A 9 22.20 0.74 12.83
C ASN A 9 20.85 1.04 12.17
N HIS A 10 19.94 0.06 12.19
CA HIS A 10 18.50 0.28 11.99
C HIS A 10 17.94 1.05 13.20
N SER A 11 18.31 2.33 13.32
CA SER A 11 17.79 3.20 14.38
C SER A 11 16.54 3.94 13.90
N ASN A 12 15.56 4.02 14.80
CA ASN A 12 14.35 4.82 14.77
C ASN A 12 13.21 4.41 13.81
N GLN A 13 12.46 3.39 14.26
CA GLN A 13 11.01 3.32 14.10
C GLN A 13 10.31 4.51 14.81
N ASN A 14 10.51 5.73 14.33
CA ASN A 14 9.66 6.86 14.70
C ASN A 14 8.38 6.81 13.84
N GLN A 15 7.47 5.92 14.24
CA GLN A 15 6.00 6.05 14.13
C GLN A 15 5.42 6.70 12.86
N PRO A 16 5.43 6.03 11.67
CA PRO A 16 4.46 6.30 10.61
C PRO A 16 3.15 5.51 10.80
N LYS A 17 2.96 4.82 11.93
CA LYS A 17 1.82 3.90 12.15
C LYS A 17 0.45 4.60 12.06
N LYS A 18 0.35 5.87 12.43
CA LYS A 18 -0.92 6.62 12.38
C LYS A 18 -1.32 6.99 10.94
N ASN A 19 -0.35 7.14 10.05
CA ASN A 19 -0.58 7.67 8.70
C ASN A 19 -0.86 6.55 7.69
N ILE A 20 -0.39 5.32 7.95
CA ILE A 20 -0.58 4.18 7.04
C ILE A 20 -2.06 3.81 6.88
N LYS A 21 -2.87 3.84 7.95
CA LYS A 21 -4.33 3.60 7.84
C LYS A 21 -5.04 4.65 6.99
N ILE A 22 -4.64 5.92 7.15
CA ILE A 22 -5.19 7.02 6.37
C ILE A 22 -4.75 6.89 4.91
N ALA A 23 -3.47 6.60 4.65
CA ALA A 23 -2.96 6.35 3.32
C ALA A 23 -3.66 5.17 2.63
N PHE A 24 -3.92 4.07 3.36
CA PHE A 24 -4.72 2.94 2.86
C PHE A 24 -6.14 3.35 2.47
N PHE A 25 -6.84 4.08 3.33
CA PHE A 25 -8.22 4.48 3.06
C PHE A 25 -8.31 5.47 1.90
N ILE A 26 -7.33 6.38 1.80
CA ILE A 26 -7.19 7.30 0.67
C ILE A 26 -6.90 6.51 -0.61
N ASN A 27 -5.91 5.60 -0.64
CA ASN A 27 -5.62 4.78 -1.82
C ASN A 27 -6.81 3.93 -2.23
N LEU A 28 -7.57 3.37 -1.28
CA LEU A 28 -8.76 2.59 -1.60
C LEU A 28 -9.84 3.44 -2.30
N ILE A 29 -10.11 4.65 -1.80
CA ILE A 29 -11.05 5.59 -2.43
C ILE A 29 -10.52 6.07 -3.78
N PHE A 30 -9.21 6.33 -3.87
CA PHE A 30 -8.55 6.80 -5.08
C PHE A 30 -8.61 5.75 -6.18
N SER A 31 -8.23 4.52 -5.88
CA SER A 31 -8.39 3.34 -6.74
C SER A 31 -9.80 3.16 -7.29
N ILE A 32 -10.83 3.29 -6.45
CA ILE A 32 -12.23 3.20 -6.91
C ILE A 32 -12.53 4.34 -7.90
N SER A 33 -12.07 5.55 -7.59
CA SER A 33 -12.25 6.71 -8.46
C SER A 33 -11.50 6.53 -9.79
N GLU A 34 -10.26 6.02 -9.76
CA GLU A 34 -9.46 5.70 -10.95
C GLU A 34 -10.09 4.60 -11.79
N PHE A 35 -10.78 3.63 -11.17
CA PHE A 35 -11.55 2.63 -11.93
C PHE A 35 -12.70 3.29 -12.70
N PHE A 36 -13.45 4.20 -12.06
CA PHE A 36 -14.50 4.97 -12.74
C PHE A 36 -13.94 5.88 -13.84
N PHE A 37 -12.84 6.59 -13.58
CA PHE A 37 -12.20 7.45 -14.57
C PHE A 37 -11.55 6.65 -15.69
N GLY A 38 -10.91 5.52 -15.39
CA GLY A 38 -10.34 4.61 -16.38
C GLY A 38 -11.40 4.06 -17.32
N PHE A 39 -12.58 3.73 -16.79
CA PHE A 39 -13.73 3.35 -17.60
C PHE A 39 -14.27 4.51 -18.43
N LEU A 40 -14.44 5.70 -17.83
CA LEU A 40 -14.99 6.88 -18.50
C LEU A 40 -14.08 7.38 -19.64
N PHE A 41 -12.76 7.35 -19.43
CA PHE A 41 -11.75 7.76 -20.40
C PHE A 41 -11.23 6.62 -21.28
N ASN A 42 -11.78 5.40 -21.16
CA ASN A 42 -11.34 4.19 -21.88
C ASN A 42 -9.81 3.97 -21.83
N SER A 43 -9.18 4.25 -20.69
CA SER A 43 -7.73 4.19 -20.53
C SER A 43 -7.30 2.96 -19.76
N VAL A 44 -6.64 2.04 -20.45
CA VAL A 44 -6.07 0.81 -19.87
C VAL A 44 -4.93 1.12 -18.91
N SER A 45 -4.16 2.19 -19.14
CA SER A 45 -3.09 2.60 -18.22
C SER A 45 -3.63 2.99 -16.84
N ILE A 46 -4.70 3.78 -16.80
CA ILE A 46 -5.35 4.19 -15.54
C ILE A 46 -6.03 2.99 -14.87
N MET A 47 -6.66 2.12 -15.67
CA MET A 47 -7.28 0.90 -15.17
C MET A 47 -6.24 -0.05 -14.53
N SER A 48 -5.02 -0.11 -15.09
CA SER A 48 -3.93 -0.94 -14.57
C SER A 48 -3.46 -0.48 -13.19
N ASP A 49 -3.31 0.83 -12.98
CA ASP A 49 -2.95 1.40 -11.69
C ASP A 49 -4.07 1.15 -10.66
N ALA A 50 -5.33 1.37 -11.04
CA ALA A 50 -6.49 1.12 -10.18
C ALA A 50 -6.57 -0.35 -9.73
N VAL A 51 -6.36 -1.32 -10.64
CA VAL A 51 -6.41 -2.75 -10.30
C VAL A 51 -5.24 -3.16 -9.40
N HIS A 52 -4.05 -2.61 -9.62
CA HIS A 52 -2.86 -2.89 -8.80
C HIS A 52 -3.07 -2.43 -7.35
N ASP A 53 -3.50 -1.18 -7.17
CA ASP A 53 -3.70 -0.56 -5.86
C ASP A 53 -4.89 -1.18 -5.08
N LEU A 54 -5.93 -1.62 -5.80
CA LEU A 54 -7.02 -2.42 -5.23
C LEU A 54 -6.55 -3.80 -4.78
N GLY A 55 -5.73 -4.48 -5.60
CA GLY A 55 -5.20 -5.80 -5.32
C GLY A 55 -4.39 -5.84 -4.02
N ASP A 56 -3.52 -4.86 -3.83
CA ASP A 56 -2.74 -4.71 -2.59
C ASP A 56 -3.63 -4.46 -1.38
N SER A 57 -4.64 -3.60 -1.54
CA SER A 57 -5.58 -3.26 -0.46
C SER A 57 -6.43 -4.46 -0.03
N ILE A 58 -6.89 -5.24 -1.00
CA ILE A 58 -7.68 -6.47 -0.78
C ILE A 58 -6.82 -7.56 -0.16
N SER A 59 -5.57 -7.74 -0.58
CA SER A 59 -4.62 -8.68 0.02
C SER A 59 -4.41 -8.42 1.52
N ILE A 60 -4.23 -7.16 1.91
CA ILE A 60 -4.10 -6.78 3.33
C ILE A 60 -5.41 -7.05 4.08
N GLY A 61 -6.56 -6.71 3.48
CA GLY A 61 -7.89 -6.95 4.06
C GLY A 61 -8.17 -8.43 4.31
N PHE A 62 -7.89 -9.30 3.33
CA PHE A 62 -8.07 -10.74 3.48
C PHE A 62 -7.07 -11.37 4.46
N ALA A 63 -5.81 -10.94 4.46
CA ALA A 63 -4.84 -11.42 5.45
C ALA A 63 -5.32 -11.15 6.88
N TRP A 64 -5.94 -9.99 7.13
CA TRP A 64 -6.55 -9.67 8.42
C TRP A 64 -7.81 -10.52 8.71
N PHE A 65 -8.67 -10.76 7.72
CA PHE A 65 -9.86 -11.59 7.87
C PHE A 65 -9.53 -13.05 8.21
N PHE A 66 -8.58 -13.67 7.49
CA PHE A 66 -8.19 -15.06 7.73
C PHE A 66 -7.41 -15.25 9.03
N GLN A 67 -6.61 -14.26 9.44
CA GLN A 67 -5.94 -14.29 10.73
C GLN A 67 -6.91 -14.23 11.92
N GLY A 68 -8.14 -13.73 11.72
CA GLY A 68 -9.21 -13.79 12.72
C GLY A 68 -9.94 -15.13 12.82
N TYR A 69 -9.75 -16.04 11.84
CA TYR A 69 -10.34 -17.38 11.81
C TYR A 69 -9.37 -18.49 12.27
N SER A 70 -8.08 -18.17 12.49
CA SER A 70 -7.06 -19.07 13.07
C SER A 70 -6.85 -18.81 14.55
#